data_AF-A0A521W1L1-F1
#
_entry.id   AF-A0A521W1L1-F1
#
_cell.length_a   1.000
_cell.length_b   1.000
_cell.length_c   1.000
_cell.angle_alpha   90.00
_cell.angle_beta   90.00
_cell.angle_gamma   90.00
#
_symmetry.space_group_name_H-M   'P 1'
#
loop_
_entity.id
_entity.type
_entity.pdbx_description
1 polymer ?
#
loop_
_entity_poly.entity_id
_entity_poly.type
_entity_poly.pdbx_seq_one_letter_code
_entity_poly.pdbx_strand_id
1 'polypeptide(L)'
;MTRKTSLYFTGFLVFASTGHAIAAQRGGAPMQLIGSVASPETLPPRSLSRQEKELIVKGIGRDLKDPSSIQVRWLPYRAPKNPNGMAAYCGQYNAKNSYGAYIGFKPFLAGISHKAGKISFARMIDPGGSQDTRDYAARKVCSDEGFNVDLAE
;
A
#
# COMPACT_ATOMS: atom_id res chain seq x y z
N MET A 1 -13.99 -41.94 33.91
CA MET A 1 -14.94 -41.45 34.94
C MET A 1 -14.29 -40.33 35.75
N THR A 2 -14.92 -39.15 35.72
CA THR A 2 -14.97 -38.10 36.76
C THR A 2 -13.70 -37.44 37.34
N ARG A 3 -13.67 -36.11 37.10
CA ARG A 3 -13.43 -34.98 38.03
C ARG A 3 -12.03 -34.85 38.67
N LYS A 4 -11.48 -33.63 38.64
CA LYS A 4 -11.64 -32.63 39.73
C LYS A 4 -10.82 -31.37 39.48
N THR A 5 -11.52 -30.25 39.51
CA THR A 5 -11.06 -28.90 39.87
C THR A 5 -10.52 -28.87 41.31
N SER A 6 -9.46 -28.10 41.56
CA SER A 6 -9.05 -27.59 42.89
C SER A 6 -8.09 -26.41 42.65
N LEU A 7 -8.48 -25.16 42.97
CA LEU A 7 -8.16 -24.39 44.19
C LEU A 7 -6.65 -24.35 44.47
N TYR A 8 -6.02 -23.21 44.75
CA TYR A 8 -6.14 -22.52 46.03
C TYR A 8 -5.85 -21.01 45.96
N PHE A 9 -6.60 -20.30 46.81
CA PHE A 9 -6.58 -18.88 47.10
C PHE A 9 -5.99 -18.74 48.51
N THR A 10 -4.89 -18.02 48.68
CA THR A 10 -4.39 -17.41 49.93
C THR A 10 -3.31 -16.41 49.49
N GLY A 11 -3.15 -15.20 50.02
CA GLY A 11 -3.64 -14.57 51.23
C GLY A 11 -2.60 -13.51 51.58
N PHE A 12 -3.06 -12.28 51.72
CA PHE A 12 -2.39 -11.03 52.12
C PHE A 12 -1.14 -11.13 53.00
N LEU A 13 -0.19 -10.21 52.76
CA LEU A 13 0.56 -9.52 53.82
C LEU A 13 0.84 -8.07 53.42
N VAL A 14 0.21 -7.13 54.15
CA VAL A 14 0.50 -5.71 54.15
C VAL A 14 1.46 -5.46 55.31
N PHE A 15 2.59 -4.81 55.05
CA PHE A 15 3.40 -4.17 56.09
C PHE A 15 3.61 -2.70 55.73
N ALA A 16 3.13 -1.85 56.64
CA ALA A 16 3.40 -0.42 56.68
C ALA A 16 4.81 -0.18 57.23
N SER A 17 5.54 0.78 56.65
CA SER A 17 6.78 1.30 57.23
C SER A 17 6.78 2.83 57.21
N THR A 18 7.13 3.36 58.36
CA THR A 18 7.11 4.75 58.83
C THR A 18 8.03 5.70 58.07
N GLY A 19 7.63 6.98 58.01
CA GLY A 19 8.31 8.03 57.26
C GLY A 19 9.67 8.48 57.80
N HIS A 20 10.43 9.11 56.91
CA HIS A 20 11.53 10.04 57.19
C HIS A 20 11.38 11.25 56.25
N ALA A 21 11.65 12.43 56.79
CA ALA A 21 11.41 13.73 56.17
C ALA A 21 12.63 14.25 55.38
N ILE A 22 12.31 14.97 54.29
CA ILE A 22 12.97 16.13 53.68
C ILE A 22 14.43 16.00 53.17
N ALA A 23 14.58 16.14 51.85
CA ALA A 23 15.65 16.95 51.26
C ALA A 23 15.14 17.64 49.99
N ALA A 24 15.15 18.97 49.99
CA ALA A 24 14.84 19.81 48.83
C ALA A 24 15.98 19.74 47.81
N GLN A 25 15.66 19.42 46.55
CA GLN A 25 16.59 19.57 45.43
C GLN A 25 16.19 20.78 44.59
N ARG A 26 17.03 21.81 44.65
CA ARG A 26 17.13 22.89 43.68
C ARG A 26 17.97 22.40 42.49
N GLY A 27 17.52 22.66 41.27
CA GLY A 27 18.43 22.81 40.13
C GLY A 27 18.07 22.05 38.84
N GLY A 28 17.64 22.81 37.83
CA GLY A 28 18.22 22.76 36.48
C GLY A 28 17.84 21.61 35.54
N ALA A 29 16.86 21.87 34.66
CA ALA A 29 17.06 21.94 33.21
C ALA A 29 15.71 22.18 32.52
N PRO A 30 15.57 23.17 31.61
CA PRO A 30 14.44 23.18 30.70
C PRO A 30 14.58 21.97 29.77
N MET A 31 13.63 21.05 29.87
CA MET A 31 13.41 19.97 28.90
C MET A 31 13.32 20.61 27.51
N GLN A 32 14.41 20.55 26.76
CA GLN A 32 14.47 21.05 25.39
C GLN A 32 13.42 20.31 24.56
N LEU A 33 12.70 21.10 23.76
CA LEU A 33 11.73 20.67 22.76
C LEU A 33 12.14 19.36 22.10
N ILE A 34 11.34 18.32 22.33
CA ILE A 34 11.24 17.19 21.42
C ILE A 34 11.02 17.75 20.01
N GLY A 35 12.06 17.64 19.18
CA GLY A 35 12.00 18.00 17.78
C GLY A 35 10.84 17.25 17.11
N SER A 36 10.10 17.97 16.28
CA SER A 36 9.07 17.43 15.41
C SER A 36 9.66 16.24 14.65
N VAL A 37 9.23 15.02 15.01
CA VAL A 37 9.42 13.87 14.15
C VAL A 37 8.61 14.18 12.89
N ALA A 38 9.31 14.49 11.80
CA ALA A 38 8.67 14.63 10.50
C ALA A 38 7.85 13.36 10.27
N SER A 39 6.53 13.52 10.25
CA SER A 39 5.59 12.49 9.85
C SER A 39 6.08 11.89 8.54
N PRO A 40 5.96 10.57 8.29
CA PRO A 40 6.27 10.02 6.98
C PRO A 40 5.34 10.67 5.96
N GLU A 41 5.80 11.75 5.33
CA GLU A 41 5.03 12.49 4.35
C GLU A 41 4.83 11.57 3.14
N THR A 42 3.63 11.02 3.05
CA THR A 42 3.12 10.48 1.79
C THR A 42 3.14 11.61 0.79
N LEU A 43 4.02 11.52 -0.22
CA LEU A 43 4.12 12.52 -1.28
C LEU A 43 2.73 12.71 -1.91
N PRO A 44 2.35 13.96 -2.23
CA PRO A 44 1.06 14.24 -2.84
C PRO A 44 0.90 13.47 -4.15
N PRO A 45 -0.34 13.12 -4.54
CA PRO A 45 -0.60 12.49 -5.83
C PRO A 45 -0.02 13.35 -6.97
N ARG A 46 0.69 12.73 -7.91
CA ARG A 46 1.28 13.39 -9.07
C ARG A 46 0.97 12.64 -10.36
N SER A 47 1.20 13.28 -11.50
CA SER A 47 1.19 12.57 -12.78
C SER A 47 2.42 11.66 -12.93
N LEU A 48 2.24 10.57 -13.66
CA LEU A 48 3.35 9.71 -14.09
C LEU A 48 4.14 10.41 -15.20
N SER A 49 5.47 10.35 -15.10
CA SER A 49 6.36 10.77 -16.19
C SER A 49 6.24 9.81 -17.37
N ARG A 50 6.68 10.26 -18.56
CA ARG A 50 6.69 9.44 -19.78
C ARG A 50 7.40 8.10 -19.59
N GLN A 51 8.58 8.12 -18.96
CA GLN A 51 9.39 6.93 -18.73
C GLN A 51 8.67 5.92 -17.82
N GLU A 52 7.99 6.41 -16.79
CA GLU A 52 7.21 5.56 -15.88
C GLU A 52 6.01 4.93 -16.59
N LYS A 53 5.31 5.71 -17.43
CA LYS A 53 4.22 5.20 -18.27
C LYS A 53 4.71 4.11 -19.22
N GLU A 54 5.87 4.29 -19.85
CA GLU A 54 6.47 3.30 -20.75
C GLU A 54 6.80 1.98 -20.01
N LEU A 55 7.32 2.05 -18.78
CA LEU A 55 7.56 0.87 -17.95
C LEU A 55 6.26 0.13 -17.62
N ILE A 56 5.20 0.86 -17.26
CA ILE A 56 3.90 0.28 -16.94
C ILE A 56 3.25 -0.33 -18.19
N VAL A 57 3.25 0.37 -19.32
CA VAL A 57 2.75 -0.15 -20.61
C VAL A 57 3.48 -1.43 -20.99
N LYS A 58 4.81 -1.45 -20.87
CA LYS A 58 5.62 -2.66 -21.13
C LYS A 58 5.28 -3.80 -20.17
N GLY A 59 4.97 -3.49 -18.92
CA GLY A 59 4.55 -4.47 -17.92
C GLY A 59 3.19 -5.09 -18.26
N ILE A 60 2.22 -4.25 -18.63
CA ILE A 60 0.86 -4.64 -19.02
C ILE A 60 0.85 -5.43 -20.32
N GLY A 61 1.61 -5.01 -21.32
CA GLY A 61 1.60 -5.61 -22.65
C GLY A 61 2.10 -7.04 -22.72
N ARG A 62 2.76 -7.57 -21.69
CA ARG A 62 3.26 -8.95 -21.67
C ARG A 62 2.15 -9.99 -21.79
N ASP A 63 0.96 -9.66 -21.28
CA ASP A 63 -0.15 -10.60 -21.16
C ASP A 63 -1.22 -10.36 -22.24
N LEU A 64 -0.98 -9.42 -23.16
CA LEU A 64 -1.94 -8.99 -24.19
C LEU A 64 -1.66 -9.64 -25.55
N LYS A 65 -2.71 -9.82 -26.34
CA LYS A 65 -2.62 -10.40 -27.69
C LYS A 65 -1.98 -9.45 -28.70
N ASP A 66 -2.23 -8.15 -28.57
CA ASP A 66 -1.58 -7.10 -29.36
C ASP A 66 -1.02 -6.00 -28.44
N PRO A 67 0.24 -6.17 -27.97
CA PRO A 67 0.87 -5.21 -27.06
C PRO A 67 1.13 -3.84 -27.70
N SER A 68 1.15 -3.75 -29.03
CA SER A 68 1.41 -2.49 -29.74
C SER A 68 0.19 -1.57 -29.78
N SER A 69 -1.00 -2.15 -29.59
CA SER A 69 -2.29 -1.44 -29.63
C SER A 69 -2.72 -0.81 -28.30
N ILE A 70 -1.89 -0.93 -27.25
CA ILE A 70 -2.26 -0.57 -25.89
C ILE A 70 -2.64 0.92 -25.79
N GLN A 71 -3.80 1.14 -25.20
CA GLN A 71 -4.25 2.43 -24.71
C GLN A 71 -4.41 2.33 -23.20
N VAL A 72 -3.97 3.36 -22.48
CA VAL A 72 -4.06 3.39 -21.02
C VAL A 72 -4.72 4.68 -20.58
N ARG A 73 -5.71 4.54 -19.71
CA ARG A 73 -6.26 5.63 -18.90
C ARG A 73 -5.58 5.59 -17.55
N TRP A 74 -4.97 6.70 -17.17
CA TRP A 74 -4.06 6.79 -16.04
C TRP A 74 -4.80 7.35 -14.83
N LEU A 75 -4.45 6.84 -13.65
CA LEU A 75 -4.79 7.49 -12.40
C LEU A 75 -3.61 8.29 -11.86
N PRO A 76 -3.85 9.30 -11.02
CA PRO A 76 -2.78 9.97 -10.28
C PRO A 76 -1.92 8.94 -9.53
N TYR A 77 -0.62 9.04 -9.69
CA TYR A 77 0.33 8.20 -8.99
C TYR A 77 0.52 8.72 -7.57
N ARG A 78 0.41 7.81 -6.60
CA ARG A 78 0.66 8.06 -5.18
C ARG A 78 1.95 7.36 -4.81
N ALA A 79 2.94 8.12 -4.35
CA ALA A 79 4.21 7.52 -4.00
C ALA A 79 4.05 6.63 -2.77
N PRO A 80 4.69 5.44 -2.74
CA PRO A 80 4.69 4.62 -1.55
C PRO A 80 5.50 5.27 -0.43
N LYS A 81 5.18 4.90 0.81
CA LYS A 81 5.96 5.32 2.00
C LYS A 81 7.42 4.83 1.94
N ASN A 82 7.68 3.69 1.30
CA ASN A 82 9.02 3.16 1.12
C ASN A 82 9.57 3.53 -0.29
N PRO A 83 10.60 4.37 -0.39
CA PRO A 83 11.16 4.82 -1.67
C PRO A 83 11.88 3.74 -2.48
N ASN A 84 12.12 2.56 -1.91
CA ASN A 84 12.70 1.38 -2.57
C ASN A 84 11.76 0.16 -2.51
N GLY A 85 10.48 0.37 -2.21
CA GLY A 85 9.49 -0.68 -2.03
C GLY A 85 8.70 -1.04 -3.29
N MET A 86 7.89 -2.10 -3.15
CA MET A 86 6.81 -2.38 -4.09
C MET A 86 5.55 -1.60 -3.71
N ALA A 87 4.76 -1.23 -4.71
CA ALA A 87 3.44 -0.66 -4.53
C ALA A 87 2.47 -1.20 -5.58
N ALA A 88 1.18 -1.10 -5.33
CA ALA A 88 0.16 -1.29 -6.35
C ALA A 88 0.00 0.00 -7.17
N TYR A 89 -0.22 -0.16 -8.48
CA TYR A 89 -0.70 0.89 -9.36
C TYR A 89 -1.87 0.40 -10.17
N CYS A 90 -2.85 1.26 -10.34
CA CYS A 90 -4.15 0.95 -10.93
C CYS A 90 -4.49 1.91 -12.05
N GLY A 91 -5.29 1.43 -12.99
CA GLY A 91 -5.84 2.23 -14.09
C GLY A 91 -6.73 1.37 -14.97
N GLN A 92 -6.98 1.84 -16.20
CA GLN A 92 -7.66 1.04 -17.21
C GLN A 92 -6.78 0.89 -18.45
N TYR A 93 -6.86 -0.27 -19.09
CA TYR A 93 -6.20 -0.53 -20.37
C TYR A 93 -7.22 -0.96 -21.41
N ASN A 94 -6.94 -0.67 -22.66
CA ASN A 94 -7.66 -1.19 -23.81
C ASN A 94 -6.62 -1.68 -24.83
N ALA A 95 -6.90 -2.80 -25.47
CA ALA A 95 -6.02 -3.38 -26.48
C ALA A 95 -6.83 -4.22 -27.46
N LYS A 96 -6.25 -4.49 -28.63
CA LYS A 96 -6.84 -5.36 -29.63
C LYS A 96 -6.69 -6.83 -29.23
N ASN A 97 -7.73 -7.60 -29.51
CA ASN A 97 -7.69 -9.06 -29.44
C ASN A 97 -7.11 -9.65 -30.74
N SER A 98 -7.08 -10.98 -30.84
CA SER A 98 -6.56 -11.70 -32.03
C SER A 98 -7.33 -11.42 -33.33
N TYR A 99 -8.53 -10.84 -33.24
CA TYR A 99 -9.36 -10.46 -34.39
C TYR A 99 -9.17 -8.98 -34.78
N GLY A 100 -8.28 -8.24 -34.10
CA GLY A 100 -7.99 -6.84 -34.38
C GLY A 100 -8.99 -5.84 -33.76
N ALA A 101 -9.99 -6.32 -33.02
CA ALA A 101 -10.98 -5.48 -32.34
C ALA A 101 -10.54 -5.13 -30.91
N TYR A 102 -10.80 -3.89 -30.50
CA TYR A 102 -10.57 -3.45 -29.12
C TYR A 102 -11.52 -4.15 -28.14
N ILE A 103 -10.98 -4.60 -27.01
CA ILE A 103 -11.75 -5.31 -25.97
C ILE A 103 -12.54 -4.39 -25.03
N GLY A 104 -12.42 -3.08 -25.23
CA GLY A 104 -12.93 -2.06 -24.32
C GLY A 104 -11.97 -1.81 -23.16
N PHE A 105 -12.16 -0.69 -22.46
CA PHE A 105 -11.34 -0.37 -21.30
C PHE A 105 -11.64 -1.34 -20.15
N LYS A 106 -10.61 -2.08 -19.74
CA LYS A 106 -10.62 -3.03 -18.62
C LYS A 106 -9.74 -2.52 -17.50
N PRO A 107 -10.13 -2.67 -16.22
CA PRO A 107 -9.27 -2.30 -15.11
C PRO A 107 -8.03 -3.20 -15.09
N PHE A 108 -6.90 -2.65 -14.66
CA PHE A 108 -5.71 -3.46 -14.34
C PHE A 108 -5.19 -3.13 -12.94
N LEU A 109 -4.53 -4.13 -12.36
CA LEU A 109 -3.69 -4.00 -11.19
C LEU A 109 -2.24 -4.30 -11.61
N ALA A 110 -1.32 -3.41 -11.30
CA ALA A 110 0.11 -3.60 -11.55
C ALA A 110 0.90 -3.51 -10.24
N GLY A 111 1.83 -4.45 -10.05
CA GLY A 111 2.89 -4.31 -9.07
C GLY A 111 4.00 -3.45 -9.66
N ILE A 112 4.34 -2.34 -8.99
CA ILE A 112 5.42 -1.43 -9.39
C ILE A 112 6.52 -1.44 -8.33
N SER A 113 7.78 -1.48 -8.77
CA SER A 113 8.95 -1.43 -7.89
C SER A 113 9.68 -0.10 -8.03
N HIS A 114 10.08 0.47 -6.90
CA HIS A 114 10.78 1.75 -6.86
C HIS A 114 12.27 1.55 -6.61
N LYS A 115 13.08 2.44 -7.20
CA LYS A 115 14.49 2.59 -6.89
C LYS A 115 14.79 4.06 -6.77
N ALA A 116 15.26 4.48 -5.59
CA ALA A 116 15.50 5.89 -5.26
C ALA A 116 14.28 6.79 -5.57
N GLY A 117 13.08 6.33 -5.20
CA GLY A 117 11.83 7.09 -5.35
C GLY A 117 11.25 7.13 -6.77
N LYS A 118 11.88 6.47 -7.75
CA LYS A 118 11.39 6.39 -9.14
C LYS A 118 10.91 4.98 -9.45
N ILE A 119 9.84 4.86 -10.25
CA ILE A 119 9.42 3.55 -10.75
C ILE A 119 10.53 2.99 -11.66
N SER A 120 10.97 1.78 -11.35
CA SER A 120 12.06 1.09 -12.05
C SER A 120 11.58 -0.17 -12.78
N PHE A 121 10.44 -0.73 -12.35
CA PHE A 121 9.84 -1.92 -12.92
C PHE A 121 8.32 -1.91 -12.68
N ALA A 122 7.59 -2.53 -13.61
CA ALA A 122 6.16 -2.76 -13.48
C ALA A 122 5.78 -4.12 -14.09
N ARG A 123 4.79 -4.79 -13.50
CA ARG A 123 4.18 -6.01 -14.02
C ARG A 123 2.69 -6.02 -13.68
N MET A 124 1.86 -6.40 -14.64
CA MET A 124 0.44 -6.66 -14.37
C MET A 124 0.31 -7.87 -13.44
N ILE A 125 -0.56 -7.76 -12.45
CA ILE A 125 -0.93 -8.86 -11.58
C ILE A 125 -2.20 -9.48 -12.18
N ASP A 126 -2.05 -10.67 -12.77
CA ASP A 126 -3.19 -11.47 -13.24
C ASP A 126 -3.55 -12.51 -12.15
N PRO A 127 -4.72 -12.40 -11.49
CA PRO A 127 -5.18 -13.42 -10.54
C PRO A 127 -5.63 -14.72 -11.23
N GLY A 128 -5.66 -14.76 -12.56
CA GLY A 128 -6.23 -15.85 -13.35
C GLY A 128 -7.77 -15.82 -13.34
N GLY A 129 -8.36 -16.87 -13.90
CA GLY A 129 -9.82 -17.01 -13.98
C GLY A 129 -10.43 -16.33 -15.22
N SER A 130 -11.75 -16.11 -15.17
CA SER A 130 -12.48 -15.44 -16.25
C SER A 130 -12.13 -13.95 -16.30
N GLN A 131 -12.48 -13.28 -17.41
CA GLN A 131 -12.30 -11.84 -17.52
C GLN A 131 -13.05 -11.09 -16.41
N ASP A 132 -14.26 -11.53 -16.06
CA ASP A 132 -15.06 -10.89 -15.01
C ASP A 132 -14.41 -11.05 -13.64
N THR A 133 -13.81 -12.21 -13.36
CA THR A 133 -13.04 -12.42 -12.12
C THR A 133 -11.84 -11.48 -12.03
N ARG A 134 -11.11 -11.30 -13.13
CA ARG A 134 -9.98 -10.36 -13.21
C ARG A 134 -10.43 -8.92 -13.04
N ASP A 135 -11.50 -8.54 -13.72
CA ASP A 135 -12.06 -7.18 -13.65
C ASP A 135 -12.52 -6.86 -12.23
N TYR A 136 -13.23 -7.81 -11.58
CA TYR A 136 -13.66 -7.70 -10.18
C TYR A 136 -12.47 -7.60 -9.23
N ALA A 137 -11.49 -8.49 -9.35
CA ALA A 137 -10.31 -8.52 -8.48
C ALA A 137 -9.49 -7.23 -8.60
N ALA A 138 -9.25 -6.75 -9.83
CA ALA A 138 -8.55 -5.50 -10.05
C ALA A 138 -9.31 -4.33 -9.41
N ARG A 139 -10.63 -4.20 -9.66
CA ARG A 139 -11.46 -3.15 -9.05
C ARG A 139 -11.41 -3.20 -7.52
N LYS A 140 -11.55 -4.39 -6.94
CA LYS A 140 -11.58 -4.57 -5.50
C LYS A 140 -10.27 -4.16 -4.86
N VAL A 141 -9.14 -4.70 -5.33
CA VAL A 141 -7.81 -4.37 -4.80
C VAL A 141 -7.49 -2.88 -5.00
N CYS A 142 -7.78 -2.35 -6.19
CA CYS A 142 -7.54 -0.93 -6.46
C CYS A 142 -8.34 -0.02 -5.52
N SER A 143 -9.60 -0.34 -5.25
CA SER A 143 -10.44 0.40 -4.30
C SER A 143 -9.87 0.35 -2.88
N ASP A 144 -9.38 -0.82 -2.45
CA ASP A 144 -8.76 -1.01 -1.12
C ASP A 144 -7.45 -0.20 -0.97
N GLU A 145 -6.73 0.00 -2.08
CA GLU A 145 -5.54 0.89 -2.17
C GLU A 145 -5.92 2.37 -2.38
N GLY A 146 -7.21 2.70 -2.39
CA GLY A 146 -7.76 4.05 -2.51
C GLY A 146 -7.77 4.61 -3.94
N PHE A 147 -7.66 3.75 -4.95
CA PHE A 147 -7.83 4.10 -6.36
C PHE A 147 -9.26 3.83 -6.83
N ASN A 148 -9.86 4.78 -7.54
CA ASN A 148 -11.10 4.55 -8.26
C ASN A 148 -10.82 4.44 -9.76
N VAL A 149 -10.83 3.20 -10.28
CA VAL A 149 -10.51 2.91 -11.68
C VAL A 149 -11.53 3.43 -12.69
N ASP A 150 -12.73 3.82 -12.25
CA ASP A 150 -13.74 4.42 -13.12
C ASP A 150 -13.50 5.92 -13.37
N LEU A 151 -12.58 6.53 -12.59
CA LEU A 151 -12.11 7.91 -12.79
C LEU A 151 -10.80 7.99 -13.59
N ALA A 152 -10.38 6.89 -14.20
CA ALA A 152 -9.16 6.89 -15.00
C ALA A 152 -9.39 7.64 -16.33
N GLU A 153 -8.43 8.48 -16.72
CA GLU A 153 -8.48 9.32 -17.93
C GLU A 153 -7.27 9.13 -18.85
#